data_AF-A0A8I1UQW3-F1
#
_entry.id   AF-A0A8I1UQW3-F1
#
_cell.length_a   1.000
_cell.length_b   1.000
_cell.length_c   1.000
_cell.angle_alpha   90.00
_cell.angle_beta   90.00
_cell.angle_gamma   90.00
#
_symmetry.space_group_name_H-M   'P 1'
#
loop_
_entity.id
_entity.type
_entity.pdbx_description
1 polymer ?
#
loop_
_entity_poly.entity_id
_entity_poly.type
_entity_poly.pdbx_seq_one_letter_code
_entity_poly.pdbx_strand_id
1 'polypeptide(L)'
;MSKIKSLILGSAAVIAASAGAQAADLPVKAKAVQYVKICSLYGAGFYYIPGTDTCIKLGGYAQFDATINGTAHGQPSWSSTAGQNNRSSDEFVTRSRVNFNIDTRTASEYGVVRTFWSSNFQHTSGDGPSSGVLTMDFGFIQFAGFTIGKAISGFQTPWGGSPVGLNTSNLLGGYDDSTGITQIAYTWQFGNGISAQIGVEDNRVINRAPIFNGTGVGAFTAPNFFSSSLTTNSSAGNGSPDIVGNIRVDQAAFTAQLSGGLHNVRGAYYGADETTGHPSDTWGFAVQGGLQLKNLPTGAGDKLSISAIYSDGAPKYVIGGTTGNSFSAFGGGADAGYYQSFANGILLDGVYSPGGSIEKTKVWAVQGGYEHNWSREWQSSLFGAYVHVDYNDNASAILRGSLPAGFLLAGSTYDPDFNIWQIGTRTAWTPVKGLTFSGELLYTTLDTYSTGGVVAAAKDAGTYKPAGNYQFKDQGMFSGQLRVRRTW
;
A
#
# COMPACT_ATOMS: atom_id res chain seq x y z
N MET A 1 28.07 88.32 13.94
CA MET A 1 27.44 88.07 15.25
C MET A 1 28.37 87.17 16.07
N SER A 2 28.70 87.61 17.29
CA SER A 2 29.16 86.85 18.49
C SER A 2 30.11 85.64 18.30
N LYS A 3 31.41 85.73 18.65
CA LYS A 3 32.03 85.35 19.95
C LYS A 3 31.72 83.89 20.38
N ILE A 4 32.62 83.03 20.88
CA ILE A 4 34.07 82.97 21.21
C ILE A 4 34.26 81.68 22.07
N LYS A 5 35.51 81.19 22.25
CA LYS A 5 36.03 80.29 23.33
C LYS A 5 35.71 78.78 23.23
N SER A 6 36.61 77.80 23.29
CA SER A 6 37.98 77.58 23.86
C SER A 6 37.90 76.44 24.89
N LEU A 7 38.60 75.32 24.65
CA LEU A 7 39.51 74.60 25.60
C LEU A 7 40.01 73.33 24.88
N ILE A 8 41.25 73.20 24.38
CA ILE A 8 42.60 73.21 24.99
C ILE A 8 42.92 71.92 25.79
N LEU A 9 44.10 71.36 25.44
CA LEU A 9 45.01 70.43 26.15
C LEU A 9 44.67 68.93 26.09
N GLY A 10 45.61 68.03 25.76
CA GLY A 10 47.04 68.11 25.48
C GLY A 10 47.52 66.70 25.06
N SER A 11 48.28 66.58 23.98
CA SER A 11 49.77 66.48 23.96
C SER A 11 50.26 65.10 24.42
N ALA A 12 50.71 64.23 23.48
CA ALA A 12 52.13 64.06 23.08
C ALA A 12 52.84 63.03 24.00
N ALA A 13 53.77 62.17 23.60
CA ALA A 13 54.48 61.81 22.38
C ALA A 13 55.09 60.39 22.65
N VAL A 14 55.03 59.46 21.69
CA VAL A 14 56.16 58.93 20.87
C VAL A 14 57.28 58.18 21.64
N ILE A 15 57.68 57.04 21.02
CA ILE A 15 58.99 56.34 21.03
C ILE A 15 59.12 55.15 22.01
N ALA A 16 59.18 53.92 21.47
CA ALA A 16 60.39 53.08 21.43
C ALA A 16 60.03 51.58 21.35
N ALA A 17 60.59 50.92 20.34
CA ALA A 17 60.61 49.47 20.21
C ALA A 17 61.56 48.83 21.24
N SER A 18 61.19 47.67 21.79
CA SER A 18 62.13 46.56 22.01
C SER A 18 61.44 45.28 22.52
N ALA A 19 61.72 44.19 21.79
CA ALA A 19 62.02 42.84 22.25
C ALA A 19 60.93 41.96 22.89
N GLY A 20 60.80 40.73 22.34
CA GLY A 20 60.34 39.56 23.08
C GLY A 20 59.33 38.70 22.34
N ALA A 21 59.81 37.74 21.57
CA ALA A 21 59.01 36.62 21.12
C ALA A 21 58.47 35.83 22.32
N GLN A 22 57.15 35.65 22.37
CA GLN A 22 56.51 34.40 22.76
C GLN A 22 55.31 34.27 21.83
N ALA A 23 55.50 33.48 20.76
CA ALA A 23 54.36 32.93 20.05
C ALA A 23 53.58 32.12 21.07
N ALA A 24 52.46 32.66 21.55
CA ALA A 24 51.42 31.84 22.12
C ALA A 24 50.89 31.01 20.95
N ASP A 25 51.39 29.78 20.86
CA ASP A 25 50.90 28.75 20.00
C ASP A 25 49.37 28.74 20.15
N LEU A 26 48.68 29.14 19.08
CA LEU A 26 47.23 28.97 19.00
C LEU A 26 47.01 27.48 19.26
N PRO A 27 46.08 27.07 20.15
CA PRO A 27 45.79 25.65 20.30
C PRO A 27 45.54 25.13 18.91
N VAL A 28 46.40 24.18 18.48
CA VAL A 28 46.40 23.54 17.18
C VAL A 28 44.97 23.53 16.71
N LYS A 29 44.66 24.32 15.68
CA LYS A 29 43.38 24.30 14.98
C LYS A 29 43.16 22.83 14.71
N ALA A 30 42.35 22.19 15.55
CA ALA A 30 42.21 20.74 15.54
C ALA A 30 41.90 20.43 14.09
N LYS A 31 42.74 19.59 13.44
CA LYS A 31 42.38 19.05 12.13
C LYS A 31 40.92 18.65 12.29
N ALA A 32 40.04 19.12 11.42
CA ALA A 32 38.69 18.59 11.37
C ALA A 32 38.89 17.08 11.25
N VAL A 33 38.75 16.36 12.37
CA VAL A 33 38.85 14.93 12.37
C VAL A 33 37.68 14.56 11.48
N GLN A 34 37.97 14.00 10.30
CA GLN A 34 36.92 13.45 9.45
C GLN A 34 36.35 12.27 10.22
N TYR A 35 35.39 12.55 11.11
CA TYR A 35 34.71 11.54 11.90
C TYR A 35 33.94 10.57 10.99
N VAL A 36 33.61 11.02 9.78
CA VAL A 36 32.85 10.26 8.81
C VAL A 36 33.69 10.11 7.54
N LYS A 37 34.21 8.89 7.32
CA LYS A 37 34.96 8.52 6.12
C LYS A 37 33.99 8.05 5.04
N ILE A 38 34.19 8.47 3.80
CA ILE A 38 33.40 7.97 2.66
C ILE A 38 33.67 6.47 2.47
N CYS A 39 32.62 5.68 2.33
CA CYS A 39 32.70 4.29 1.91
C CYS A 39 32.37 4.17 0.43
N SER A 40 33.39 4.20 -0.43
CA SER A 40 33.23 4.06 -1.87
C SER A 40 32.87 2.63 -2.31
N LEU A 41 33.06 1.62 -1.45
CA LEU A 41 32.86 0.20 -1.76
C LEU A 41 31.44 -0.12 -2.23
N TYR A 42 30.43 0.54 -1.66
CA TYR A 42 29.02 0.29 -1.97
C TYR A 42 28.33 1.44 -2.71
N GLY A 43 29.12 2.38 -3.23
CA GLY A 43 28.65 3.49 -4.06
C GLY A 43 28.34 4.78 -3.30
N ALA A 44 27.74 5.73 -4.02
CA ALA A 44 27.49 7.08 -3.50
C ALA A 44 26.49 7.09 -2.32
N GLY A 45 26.77 7.95 -1.35
CA GLY A 45 25.94 8.14 -0.15
C GLY A 45 26.27 7.18 1.00
N PHE A 46 27.24 6.28 0.84
CA PHE A 46 27.74 5.43 1.92
C PHE A 46 28.91 6.07 2.66
N TYR A 47 28.90 5.91 3.98
CA TYR A 47 29.95 6.34 4.90
C TYR A 47 30.32 5.20 5.84
N TYR A 48 31.56 5.13 6.31
CA TYR A 48 31.93 4.17 7.35
C TYR A 48 31.33 4.57 8.70
N ILE A 49 30.76 3.60 9.40
CA ILE A 49 30.42 3.75 10.83
C ILE A 49 31.76 3.84 11.60
N PRO A 50 31.99 4.91 12.40
CA PRO A 50 33.26 5.11 13.09
C PRO A 50 33.70 3.88 13.89
N GLY A 51 34.95 3.47 13.71
CA GLY A 51 35.53 2.32 14.42
C GLY A 51 35.16 0.95 13.84
N THR A 52 34.53 0.89 12.66
CA THR A 52 34.14 -0.37 12.01
C THR A 52 34.41 -0.36 10.50
N ASP A 53 34.42 -1.54 9.88
CA ASP A 53 34.43 -1.71 8.42
C ASP A 53 33.01 -1.73 7.81
N THR A 54 32.00 -1.35 8.59
CA THR A 54 30.60 -1.31 8.14
C THR A 54 30.30 0.02 7.50
N CYS A 55 29.72 -0.03 6.30
CA CYS A 55 29.25 1.14 5.60
C CYS A 55 27.78 1.37 5.88
N ILE A 56 27.37 2.62 6.08
CA ILE A 56 25.99 3.04 6.33
C ILE A 56 25.57 4.06 5.28
N LYS A 57 24.34 3.93 4.78
CA LYS A 57 23.66 4.93 3.98
C LYS A 57 22.35 5.31 4.67
N LEU A 58 22.17 6.61 4.83
CA LEU A 58 20.92 7.21 5.28
C LEU A 58 20.17 7.75 4.08
N GLY A 59 18.86 7.58 4.06
CA GLY A 59 18.00 8.15 3.03
C GLY A 59 16.57 8.26 3.52
N GLY A 60 15.71 8.78 2.67
CA GLY A 60 14.30 8.90 3.01
C GLY A 60 13.59 9.96 2.19
N TYR A 61 12.40 10.31 2.65
CA TYR A 61 11.66 11.42 2.06
C TYR A 61 10.73 12.08 3.08
N ALA A 62 10.38 13.33 2.79
CA ALA A 62 9.26 14.03 3.40
C ALA A 62 8.21 14.24 2.32
N GLN A 63 6.96 13.97 2.65
CA GLN A 63 5.85 13.96 1.72
C GLN A 63 4.64 14.64 2.36
N PHE A 64 3.97 15.46 1.56
CA PHE A 64 2.63 15.94 1.83
C PHE A 64 1.70 15.40 0.76
N ASP A 65 0.56 14.85 1.19
CA ASP A 65 -0.55 14.43 0.34
C ASP A 65 -1.81 15.22 0.71
N ALA A 66 -2.54 15.68 -0.30
CA ALA A 66 -3.90 16.16 -0.16
C ALA A 66 -4.80 15.35 -1.10
N THR A 67 -5.72 14.59 -0.52
CA THR A 67 -6.69 13.75 -1.24
C THR A 67 -8.05 14.41 -1.22
N ILE A 68 -8.72 14.45 -2.37
CA ILE A 68 -10.06 15.00 -2.58
C ILE A 68 -10.98 13.84 -2.98
N ASN A 69 -12.18 13.78 -2.40
CA ASN A 69 -13.18 12.73 -2.64
C ASN A 69 -12.59 11.31 -2.48
N GLY A 70 -11.82 11.12 -1.42
CA GLY A 70 -11.17 9.87 -1.07
C GLY A 70 -10.58 9.96 0.33
N THR A 71 -9.95 8.89 0.79
CA THR A 71 -9.37 8.83 2.14
C THR A 71 -7.84 8.84 2.08
N ALA A 72 -7.19 8.62 3.23
CA ALA A 72 -5.74 8.54 3.30
C ALA A 72 -5.17 7.52 2.28
N HIS A 73 -3.91 7.70 1.88
CA HIS A 73 -3.26 6.87 0.84
C HIS A 73 -3.91 6.97 -0.56
N GLY A 74 -4.80 7.93 -0.81
CA GLY A 74 -5.48 8.07 -2.10
C GLY A 74 -6.47 6.94 -2.36
N GLN A 75 -7.03 6.35 -1.30
CA GLN A 75 -8.07 5.35 -1.40
C GLN A 75 -9.35 6.00 -1.94
N PRO A 76 -10.00 5.44 -2.96
CA PRO A 76 -11.35 5.87 -3.34
C PRO A 76 -12.33 5.81 -2.16
N SER A 77 -13.39 6.61 -2.24
CA SER A 77 -14.51 6.58 -1.28
C SER A 77 -15.39 5.34 -1.46
N TRP A 78 -14.79 4.16 -1.33
CA TRP A 78 -15.42 2.84 -1.54
C TRP A 78 -15.59 2.05 -0.26
N SER A 79 -15.47 2.66 0.92
CA SER A 79 -15.58 1.94 2.18
C SER A 79 -15.87 2.91 3.32
N SER A 80 -16.29 2.38 4.47
CA SER A 80 -16.51 3.14 5.70
C SER A 80 -17.47 4.34 5.52
N THR A 81 -17.32 5.38 6.32
CA THR A 81 -18.10 6.62 6.22
C THR A 81 -17.90 7.32 4.88
N ALA A 82 -16.74 7.19 4.25
CA ALA A 82 -16.46 7.81 2.94
C ALA A 82 -17.38 7.25 1.84
N GLY A 83 -17.57 5.92 1.80
CA GLY A 83 -18.45 5.25 0.84
C GLY A 83 -19.93 5.59 1.00
N GLN A 84 -20.35 6.04 2.18
CA GLN A 84 -21.74 6.44 2.40
C GLN A 84 -22.13 7.72 1.66
N ASN A 85 -21.17 8.55 1.22
CA ASN A 85 -21.42 9.77 0.45
C ASN A 85 -22.53 10.65 1.08
N ASN A 86 -22.30 11.07 2.33
CA ASN A 86 -23.21 11.91 3.10
C ASN A 86 -22.42 13.00 3.86
N ARG A 87 -23.09 13.83 4.65
CA ARG A 87 -22.45 14.97 5.34
C ARG A 87 -21.39 14.59 6.38
N SER A 88 -21.29 13.31 6.76
CA SER A 88 -20.24 12.80 7.64
C SER A 88 -19.03 12.23 6.88
N SER A 89 -19.08 12.16 5.55
CA SER A 89 -17.96 11.77 4.71
C SER A 89 -16.97 12.94 4.61
N ASP A 90 -15.68 12.64 4.80
CA ASP A 90 -14.62 13.62 4.57
C ASP A 90 -14.39 13.79 3.06
N GLU A 91 -14.61 15.01 2.54
CA GLU A 91 -14.37 15.35 1.13
C GLU A 91 -12.88 15.69 0.87
N PHE A 92 -12.13 15.96 1.94
CA PHE A 92 -10.73 16.38 1.87
C PHE A 92 -9.92 15.80 3.03
N VAL A 93 -8.85 15.08 2.70
CA VAL A 93 -7.95 14.44 3.67
C VAL A 93 -6.51 14.82 3.34
N THR A 94 -5.81 15.39 4.33
CA THR A 94 -4.37 15.66 4.24
C THR A 94 -3.56 14.63 5.01
N ARG A 95 -2.33 14.39 4.55
CA ARG A 95 -1.34 13.57 5.25
C ARG A 95 0.05 14.16 5.08
N SER A 96 0.74 14.32 6.21
CA SER A 96 2.19 14.57 6.23
C SER A 96 2.90 13.27 6.62
N ARG A 97 3.84 12.81 5.80
CA ARG A 97 4.59 11.57 6.01
C ARG A 97 6.09 11.81 5.87
N VAL A 98 6.86 11.29 6.82
CA VAL A 98 8.33 11.23 6.74
C VAL A 98 8.73 9.76 6.74
N ASN A 99 9.48 9.34 5.74
CA ASN A 99 10.11 8.03 5.69
C ASN A 99 11.61 8.19 5.96
N PHE A 100 12.16 7.30 6.78
CA PHE A 100 13.59 7.24 7.07
C PHE A 100 14.11 5.82 6.84
N ASN A 101 15.22 5.73 6.11
CA ASN A 101 15.85 4.49 5.70
C ASN A 101 17.30 4.43 6.16
N ILE A 102 17.69 3.26 6.68
CA ILE A 102 19.08 2.91 7.00
C ILE A 102 19.43 1.65 6.21
N ASP A 103 20.50 1.71 5.41
CA ASP A 103 21.12 0.56 4.73
C ASP A 103 22.55 0.42 5.24
N THR A 104 22.85 -0.66 5.97
CA THR A 104 24.21 -0.98 6.37
C THR A 104 24.74 -2.18 5.61
N ARG A 105 26.04 -2.15 5.29
CA ARG A 105 26.72 -3.21 4.55
C ARG A 105 28.11 -3.46 5.10
N THR A 106 28.41 -4.74 5.31
CA THR A 106 29.70 -5.20 5.82
C THR A 106 30.20 -6.32 4.91
N ALA A 107 31.45 -6.22 4.46
CA ALA A 107 32.06 -7.30 3.70
C ALA A 107 32.38 -8.46 4.65
N SER A 108 32.11 -9.69 4.22
CA SER A 108 32.48 -10.91 4.94
C SER A 108 33.04 -11.95 3.98
N GLU A 109 33.61 -13.03 4.52
CA GLU A 109 34.15 -14.14 3.74
C GLU A 109 33.08 -14.87 2.90
N TYR A 110 31.80 -14.73 3.24
CA TYR A 110 30.66 -15.33 2.52
C TYR A 110 29.89 -14.32 1.64
N GLY A 111 30.46 -13.13 1.43
CA GLY A 111 29.83 -12.04 0.68
C GLY A 111 29.35 -10.90 1.59
N VAL A 112 28.51 -10.02 1.04
CA VAL A 112 28.05 -8.83 1.76
C VAL A 112 26.94 -9.21 2.73
N VAL A 113 27.11 -8.85 4.01
CA VAL A 113 26.04 -8.80 4.99
C VAL A 113 25.37 -7.44 4.87
N ARG A 114 24.06 -7.41 4.59
CA ARG A 114 23.28 -6.18 4.51
C ARG A 114 22.20 -6.17 5.58
N THR A 115 22.04 -5.06 6.28
CA THR A 115 20.87 -4.79 7.12
C THR A 115 20.12 -3.60 6.53
N PHE A 116 18.81 -3.72 6.42
CA PHE A 116 17.97 -2.64 5.93
C PHE A 116 16.80 -2.41 6.87
N TRP A 117 16.59 -1.13 7.22
CA TRP A 117 15.48 -0.68 8.03
C TRP A 117 14.81 0.52 7.35
N SER A 118 13.48 0.49 7.27
CA SER A 118 12.64 1.59 6.80
C SER A 118 11.46 1.82 7.74
N SER A 119 11.27 3.05 8.18
CA SER A 119 10.15 3.46 9.03
C SER A 119 9.47 4.71 8.55
N ASN A 120 8.19 4.84 8.86
CA ASN A 120 7.42 6.05 8.57
C ASN A 120 6.84 6.67 9.82
N PHE A 121 6.84 8.00 9.82
CA PHE A 121 6.11 8.83 10.74
C PHE A 121 5.03 9.54 9.93
N GLN A 122 3.77 9.39 10.33
CA GLN A 122 2.66 9.98 9.60
C GLN A 122 1.70 10.69 10.55
N HIS A 123 1.20 11.83 10.07
CA HIS A 123 0.10 12.59 10.65
C HIS A 123 -0.94 12.80 9.55
N THR A 124 -2.16 12.34 9.80
CA THR A 124 -3.28 12.33 8.85
C THR A 124 -4.44 13.11 9.43
N SER A 125 -5.30 13.67 8.58
CA SER A 125 -6.55 14.29 9.03
C SER A 125 -7.33 13.34 9.95
N GLY A 126 -7.79 13.86 11.09
CA GLY A 126 -8.40 13.06 12.17
C GLY A 126 -7.45 12.77 13.33
N ASP A 127 -6.13 12.78 13.11
CA ASP A 127 -5.14 12.64 14.19
C ASP A 127 -5.16 13.89 15.09
N GLY A 128 -5.05 13.69 16.40
CA GLY A 128 -4.89 14.78 17.36
C GLY A 128 -3.62 15.61 17.10
N PRO A 129 -3.57 16.89 17.55
CA PRO A 129 -2.49 17.83 17.19
C PRO A 129 -1.05 17.37 17.54
N SER A 130 -0.90 16.56 18.59
CA SER A 130 0.39 16.01 19.04
C SER A 130 0.42 14.48 18.97
N SER A 131 -0.22 13.92 17.94
CA SER A 131 -0.30 12.46 17.71
C SER A 131 0.13 12.09 16.29
N GLY A 132 0.18 10.81 16.00
CA GLY A 132 0.54 10.26 14.70
C GLY A 132 0.87 8.78 14.80
N VAL A 133 1.20 8.16 13.67
CA VAL A 133 1.55 6.74 13.60
C VAL A 133 3.02 6.57 13.22
N LEU A 134 3.72 5.75 13.99
CA LEU A 134 5.04 5.22 13.62
C LEU A 134 4.86 3.79 13.09
N THR A 135 5.30 3.53 11.86
CA THR A 135 5.30 2.20 11.26
C THR A 135 6.71 1.77 10.87
N MET A 136 6.96 0.46 10.87
CA MET A 136 8.16 -0.15 10.27
C MET A 136 7.71 -0.89 9.02
N ASP A 137 8.09 -0.38 7.84
CA ASP A 137 7.79 -1.03 6.56
C ASP A 137 8.78 -2.17 6.33
N PHE A 138 10.08 -1.89 6.45
CA PHE A 138 11.12 -2.89 6.22
C PHE A 138 12.06 -3.04 7.40
N GLY A 139 12.49 -4.27 7.66
CA GLY A 139 13.42 -4.62 8.73
C GLY A 139 13.97 -6.01 8.47
N PHE A 140 15.05 -6.10 7.72
CA PHE A 140 15.58 -7.39 7.25
C PHE A 140 17.11 -7.42 7.19
N ILE A 141 17.63 -8.64 7.18
CA ILE A 141 19.04 -8.96 6.96
C ILE A 141 19.15 -9.75 5.65
N GLN A 142 20.14 -9.42 4.81
CA GLN A 142 20.51 -10.21 3.65
C GLN A 142 21.93 -10.73 3.78
N PHE A 143 22.10 -12.01 3.46
CA PHE A 143 23.38 -12.70 3.56
C PHE A 143 23.39 -13.93 2.65
N ALA A 144 24.42 -14.06 1.80
CA ALA A 144 24.62 -15.25 0.96
C ALA A 144 23.38 -15.71 0.16
N GLY A 145 22.58 -14.76 -0.35
CA GLY A 145 21.34 -15.03 -1.09
C GLY A 145 20.08 -15.12 -0.23
N PHE A 146 20.21 -15.25 1.09
CA PHE A 146 19.07 -15.20 2.00
C PHE A 146 18.58 -13.77 2.23
N THR A 147 17.28 -13.62 2.42
CA THR A 147 16.60 -12.45 2.98
C THR A 147 15.75 -12.92 4.16
N ILE A 148 16.02 -12.38 5.35
CA ILE A 148 15.38 -12.80 6.59
C ILE A 148 14.84 -11.56 7.29
N GLY A 149 13.54 -11.56 7.62
CA GLY A 149 12.85 -10.46 8.28
C GLY A 149 11.75 -9.88 7.42
N LYS A 150 11.36 -8.63 7.68
CA LYS A 150 10.25 -7.96 7.01
C LYS A 150 10.72 -7.27 5.75
N ALA A 151 10.41 -7.84 4.59
CA ALA A 151 10.89 -7.42 3.28
C ALA A 151 9.77 -7.55 2.23
N ILE A 152 10.01 -7.06 1.02
CA ILE A 152 9.10 -7.25 -0.12
C ILE A 152 9.01 -8.74 -0.47
N SER A 153 7.80 -9.25 -0.65
CA SER A 153 7.49 -10.63 -0.99
C SER A 153 8.16 -11.06 -2.29
N GLY A 154 8.56 -12.33 -2.33
CA GLY A 154 8.99 -12.97 -3.58
C GLY A 154 7.86 -13.05 -4.62
N PHE A 155 6.60 -12.96 -4.22
CA PHE A 155 5.49 -12.96 -5.17
C PHE A 155 5.41 -11.65 -5.96
N GLN A 156 5.83 -10.52 -5.37
CA GLN A 156 5.67 -9.19 -5.95
C GLN A 156 6.55 -8.99 -7.19
N THR A 157 5.96 -8.42 -8.25
CA THR A 157 6.73 -7.91 -9.40
C THR A 157 7.57 -6.70 -8.99
N PRO A 158 8.62 -6.32 -9.74
CA PRO A 158 9.48 -5.18 -9.38
C PRO A 158 8.74 -3.83 -9.27
N TRP A 159 7.60 -3.69 -9.92
CA TRP A 159 6.72 -2.52 -9.84
C TRP A 159 5.56 -2.68 -8.85
N GLY A 160 5.33 -3.89 -8.31
CA GLY A 160 4.24 -4.19 -7.35
C GLY A 160 2.87 -3.69 -7.82
N GLY A 161 2.07 -3.17 -6.89
CA GLY A 161 0.80 -2.50 -7.20
C GLY A 161 0.95 -1.12 -7.86
N SER A 162 2.16 -0.69 -8.23
CA SER A 162 2.46 0.60 -8.87
C SER A 162 3.14 0.42 -10.23
N PRO A 163 2.40 0.02 -11.30
CA PRO A 163 2.97 -0.27 -12.61
C PRO A 163 3.77 0.90 -13.22
N VAL A 164 3.44 2.13 -12.83
CA VAL A 164 4.11 3.38 -13.22
C VAL A 164 4.16 4.33 -12.04
N GLY A 165 4.70 5.53 -12.21
CA GLY A 165 4.60 6.56 -11.19
C GLY A 165 3.14 6.94 -10.94
N LEU A 166 2.61 6.53 -9.79
CA LEU A 166 1.30 6.90 -9.22
C LEU A 166 1.43 7.52 -7.82
N ASN A 167 0.38 8.22 -7.42
CA ASN A 167 0.21 8.85 -6.13
C ASN A 167 -0.59 7.94 -5.18
N THR A 168 -1.73 7.43 -5.63
CA THR A 168 -2.55 6.46 -4.90
C THR A 168 -1.75 5.20 -4.54
N SER A 169 -2.08 4.59 -3.41
CA SER A 169 -1.64 3.24 -3.05
C SER A 169 -2.75 2.19 -3.25
N ASN A 170 -3.84 2.58 -3.92
CA ASN A 170 -5.07 1.79 -4.02
C ASN A 170 -5.46 1.51 -5.50
N LEU A 171 -4.45 1.38 -6.37
CA LEU A 171 -4.66 0.76 -7.67
C LEU A 171 -4.64 -0.76 -7.46
N LEU A 172 -5.80 -1.40 -7.64
CA LEU A 172 -5.97 -2.83 -7.42
C LEU A 172 -5.40 -3.66 -8.58
N GLY A 173 -5.46 -4.99 -8.44
CA GLY A 173 -5.10 -5.93 -9.49
C GLY A 173 -3.61 -6.18 -9.67
N GLY A 174 -2.78 -5.53 -8.85
CA GLY A 174 -1.38 -5.87 -8.64
C GLY A 174 -1.16 -6.27 -7.19
N TYR A 175 -0.37 -7.32 -6.96
CA TYR A 175 0.06 -7.63 -5.60
C TYR A 175 0.88 -6.47 -5.03
N ASP A 176 0.50 -6.01 -3.85
CA ASP A 176 1.22 -4.97 -3.13
C ASP A 176 1.44 -5.37 -1.67
N ASP A 177 2.71 -5.50 -1.32
CA ASP A 177 3.20 -5.52 0.04
C ASP A 177 4.24 -4.41 0.22
N SER A 178 3.93 -3.20 -0.24
CA SER A 178 4.77 -1.99 -0.07
C SER A 178 5.17 -1.72 1.39
N THR A 179 4.42 -2.26 2.36
CA THR A 179 4.75 -2.22 3.77
C THR A 179 5.55 -3.44 4.23
N GLY A 180 5.94 -4.39 3.39
CA GLY A 180 6.73 -5.58 3.68
C GLY A 180 6.01 -6.71 4.42
N ILE A 181 6.37 -7.94 4.10
CA ILE A 181 5.94 -9.17 4.79
C ILE A 181 7.11 -9.85 5.50
N THR A 182 6.85 -10.43 6.68
CA THR A 182 7.87 -11.19 7.41
C THR A 182 8.13 -12.51 6.69
N GLN A 183 9.38 -12.75 6.33
CA GLN A 183 9.74 -13.88 5.48
C GLN A 183 11.15 -14.42 5.74
N ILE A 184 11.36 -15.66 5.28
CA ILE A 184 12.67 -16.22 4.99
C ILE A 184 12.65 -16.62 3.51
N ALA A 185 13.50 -15.98 2.70
CA ALA A 185 13.60 -16.26 1.28
C ALA A 185 15.05 -16.47 0.86
N TYR A 186 15.26 -17.29 -0.16
CA TYR A 186 16.54 -17.50 -0.81
C TYR A 186 16.43 -17.13 -2.29
N THR A 187 17.39 -16.35 -2.78
CA THR A 187 17.45 -15.90 -4.17
C THR A 187 18.71 -16.42 -4.86
N TRP A 188 18.52 -17.22 -5.91
CA TRP A 188 19.58 -17.60 -6.84
C TRP A 188 19.74 -16.51 -7.92
N GLN A 189 21.00 -16.18 -8.22
CA GLN A 189 21.38 -15.32 -9.34
C GLN A 189 22.15 -16.18 -10.36
N PHE A 190 21.57 -16.41 -11.54
CA PHE A 190 22.17 -17.26 -12.57
C PHE A 190 23.07 -16.48 -13.54
N GLY A 191 23.13 -15.14 -13.40
CA GLY A 191 23.80 -14.26 -14.34
C GLY A 191 22.90 -13.86 -15.51
N ASN A 192 23.39 -12.95 -16.36
CA ASN A 192 22.68 -12.43 -17.54
C ASN A 192 21.25 -11.92 -17.26
N GLY A 193 21.01 -11.39 -16.05
CA GLY A 193 19.71 -10.88 -15.63
C GLY A 193 18.70 -11.94 -15.21
N ILE A 194 19.08 -13.21 -15.11
CA ILE A 194 18.17 -14.30 -14.71
C ILE A 194 18.34 -14.59 -13.22
N SER A 195 17.23 -14.61 -12.48
CA SER A 195 17.18 -14.97 -11.07
C SER A 195 15.96 -15.82 -10.73
N ALA A 196 16.04 -16.61 -9.66
CA ALA A 196 14.89 -17.29 -9.07
C ALA A 196 14.89 -17.10 -7.56
N GLN A 197 13.71 -17.09 -6.96
CA GLN A 197 13.54 -16.97 -5.52
C GLN A 197 12.52 -17.98 -5.02
N ILE A 198 12.74 -18.50 -3.81
CA ILE A 198 11.74 -19.24 -3.03
C ILE A 198 11.76 -18.71 -1.60
N GLY A 199 10.61 -18.68 -0.95
CA GLY A 199 10.51 -18.25 0.44
C GLY A 199 9.25 -18.73 1.13
N VAL A 200 9.26 -18.54 2.44
CA VAL A 200 8.10 -18.73 3.32
C VAL A 200 7.75 -17.41 3.99
N GLU A 201 6.47 -17.09 4.07
CA GLU A 201 5.97 -15.77 4.49
C GLU A 201 4.89 -15.88 5.57
N ASP A 202 4.89 -14.95 6.52
CA ASP A 202 3.83 -14.83 7.51
C ASP A 202 2.59 -14.15 6.91
N ASN A 203 1.59 -14.97 6.61
CA ASN A 203 0.36 -14.55 5.95
C ASN A 203 -0.64 -13.80 6.85
N ARG A 204 -0.41 -13.74 8.18
CA ARG A 204 -1.47 -13.43 9.16
C ARG A 204 -2.23 -12.13 8.90
N VAL A 205 -1.52 -11.13 8.37
CA VAL A 205 -2.03 -9.75 8.18
C VAL A 205 -2.23 -9.38 6.71
N ILE A 206 -1.25 -9.68 5.84
CA ILE A 206 -1.22 -9.17 4.46
C ILE A 206 -1.90 -10.13 3.47
N ASN A 207 -1.69 -11.44 3.62
CA ASN A 207 -2.14 -12.44 2.64
C ASN A 207 -3.42 -13.19 3.06
N ARG A 208 -4.12 -12.75 4.10
CA ARG A 208 -5.39 -13.35 4.55
C ARG A 208 -6.56 -12.39 4.41
N ALA A 209 -7.59 -12.79 3.69
CA ALA A 209 -8.92 -12.19 3.80
C ALA A 209 -9.73 -12.88 4.91
N PRO A 210 -10.86 -12.30 5.35
CA PRO A 210 -11.74 -12.94 6.30
C PRO A 210 -12.34 -14.22 5.73
N ILE A 211 -12.82 -15.10 6.61
CA ILE A 211 -13.60 -16.28 6.23
C ILE A 211 -15.01 -16.12 6.80
N PHE A 212 -16.00 -16.47 6.00
CA PHE A 212 -17.42 -16.39 6.37
C PHE A 212 -17.96 -17.76 6.81
N ASN A 213 -18.68 -17.79 7.93
CA ASN A 213 -19.48 -18.94 8.36
C ASN A 213 -20.98 -18.58 8.30
N GLY A 214 -21.75 -19.27 7.47
CA GLY A 214 -23.17 -18.97 7.24
C GLY A 214 -24.15 -19.37 8.33
N THR A 215 -23.69 -19.69 9.55
CA THR A 215 -24.60 -19.82 10.71
C THR A 215 -24.88 -18.49 11.38
N GLY A 216 -25.86 -18.45 12.29
CA GLY A 216 -26.17 -17.29 13.15
C GLY A 216 -25.00 -16.70 13.94
N VAL A 217 -23.79 -17.25 13.85
CA VAL A 217 -22.53 -16.62 14.31
C VAL A 217 -21.97 -15.62 13.29
N GLY A 218 -22.07 -15.90 11.98
CA GLY A 218 -21.56 -15.06 10.88
C GLY A 218 -22.64 -14.41 10.00
N ALA A 219 -23.94 -14.63 10.28
CA ALA A 219 -25.03 -14.01 9.55
C ALA A 219 -24.86 -12.47 9.44
N PHE A 220 -25.23 -11.92 8.29
CA PHE A 220 -25.16 -10.47 8.08
C PHE A 220 -26.25 -9.79 8.91
N THR A 221 -25.88 -8.72 9.62
CA THR A 221 -26.85 -7.70 9.99
C THR A 221 -27.02 -6.73 8.81
N ALA A 222 -28.12 -5.98 8.76
CA ALA A 222 -28.30 -4.95 7.73
C ALA A 222 -27.14 -3.92 7.71
N PRO A 223 -26.67 -3.37 8.85
CA PRO A 223 -25.46 -2.53 8.88
C PRO A 223 -24.20 -3.18 8.32
N ASN A 224 -23.97 -4.44 8.66
CA ASN A 224 -22.81 -5.19 8.18
C ASN A 224 -22.86 -5.42 6.67
N PHE A 225 -24.04 -5.71 6.13
CA PHE A 225 -24.27 -5.86 4.69
C PHE A 225 -23.93 -4.58 3.92
N PHE A 226 -24.48 -3.44 4.34
CA PHE A 226 -24.24 -2.15 3.66
C PHE A 226 -22.78 -1.67 3.76
N SER A 227 -22.09 -2.01 4.85
CA SER A 227 -20.68 -1.65 5.03
C SER A 227 -19.69 -2.68 4.49
N SER A 228 -20.19 -3.78 3.89
CA SER A 228 -19.39 -4.92 3.43
C SER A 228 -18.47 -5.49 4.51
N SER A 229 -18.96 -5.56 5.74
CA SER A 229 -18.22 -6.05 6.91
C SER A 229 -18.83 -7.33 7.46
N LEU A 230 -18.03 -8.12 8.16
CA LEU A 230 -18.51 -9.31 8.85
C LEU A 230 -18.88 -8.99 10.30
N THR A 231 -19.91 -9.67 10.79
CA THR A 231 -20.24 -9.72 12.22
C THR A 231 -19.15 -10.47 12.99
N THR A 232 -18.69 -11.59 12.44
CA THR A 232 -17.57 -12.37 12.95
C THR A 232 -16.66 -12.83 11.81
N ASN A 233 -15.34 -12.76 12.01
CA ASN A 233 -14.37 -13.39 11.11
C ASN A 233 -14.12 -14.82 11.57
N SER A 234 -14.60 -15.80 10.82
CA SER A 234 -14.48 -17.23 11.14
C SER A 234 -13.18 -17.83 10.62
N SER A 235 -12.10 -17.06 10.71
CA SER A 235 -10.73 -17.47 10.43
C SER A 235 -10.14 -18.23 11.62
N ALA A 236 -9.57 -19.41 11.41
CA ALA A 236 -8.77 -20.07 12.42
C ALA A 236 -7.39 -19.39 12.61
N GLY A 237 -6.66 -19.84 13.64
CA GLY A 237 -5.30 -19.41 13.92
C GLY A 237 -4.34 -19.64 12.75
N ASN A 238 -3.22 -18.91 12.74
CA ASN A 238 -2.20 -19.08 11.70
C ASN A 238 -1.52 -20.45 11.86
N GLY A 239 -1.80 -21.38 10.94
CA GLY A 239 -1.33 -22.76 11.00
C GLY A 239 -0.12 -23.07 10.13
N SER A 240 0.13 -22.25 9.11
CA SER A 240 1.23 -22.44 8.17
C SER A 240 1.65 -21.10 7.56
N PRO A 241 2.94 -20.92 7.26
CA PRO A 241 3.36 -19.83 6.40
C PRO A 241 2.83 -20.05 4.97
N ASP A 242 2.72 -18.97 4.21
CA ASP A 242 2.55 -19.06 2.77
C ASP A 242 3.90 -19.44 2.14
N ILE A 243 3.86 -20.20 1.06
CA ILE A 243 5.05 -20.56 0.28
C ILE A 243 5.00 -19.75 -1.00
N VAL A 244 6.03 -18.96 -1.28
CA VAL A 244 6.09 -18.16 -2.50
C VAL A 244 7.37 -18.41 -3.28
N GLY A 245 7.32 -18.13 -4.58
CA GLY A 245 8.52 -18.12 -5.40
C GLY A 245 8.32 -17.34 -6.69
N ASN A 246 9.44 -17.01 -7.33
CA ASN A 246 9.46 -16.38 -8.64
C ASN A 246 10.62 -16.85 -9.50
N ILE A 247 10.47 -16.62 -10.80
CA ILE A 247 11.57 -16.57 -11.77
C ILE A 247 11.48 -15.21 -12.45
N ARG A 248 12.62 -14.53 -12.57
CA ARG A 248 12.72 -13.19 -13.16
C ARG A 248 13.80 -13.15 -14.22
N VAL A 249 13.50 -12.46 -15.31
CA VAL A 249 14.44 -12.11 -16.36
C VAL A 249 14.47 -10.58 -16.48
N ASP A 250 15.62 -9.99 -16.17
CA ASP A 250 15.85 -8.56 -16.21
C ASP A 250 16.85 -8.21 -17.31
N GLN A 251 16.36 -7.64 -18.41
CA GLN A 251 17.14 -7.18 -19.54
C GLN A 251 17.09 -5.65 -19.63
N ALA A 252 17.97 -5.09 -20.47
CA ALA A 252 18.01 -3.65 -20.73
C ALA A 252 16.69 -3.13 -21.34
N ALA A 253 16.06 -3.92 -22.22
CA ALA A 253 14.83 -3.55 -22.91
C ALA A 253 13.55 -3.95 -22.15
N PHE A 254 13.61 -4.95 -21.28
CA PHE A 254 12.42 -5.41 -20.56
C PHE A 254 12.76 -6.11 -19.24
N THR A 255 11.80 -6.18 -18.34
CA THR A 255 11.79 -7.11 -17.21
C THR A 255 10.55 -7.99 -17.31
N ALA A 256 10.73 -9.30 -17.16
CA ALA A 256 9.63 -10.25 -17.05
C ALA A 256 9.74 -11.04 -15.75
N GLN A 257 8.61 -11.34 -15.12
CA GLN A 257 8.55 -12.16 -13.91
C GLN A 257 7.33 -13.08 -13.94
N LEU A 258 7.53 -14.33 -13.54
CA LEU A 258 6.48 -15.27 -13.20
C LEU A 258 6.59 -15.59 -11.71
N SER A 259 5.50 -15.45 -10.97
CA SER A 259 5.42 -15.74 -9.54
C SER A 259 4.33 -16.76 -9.23
N GLY A 260 4.53 -17.54 -8.17
CA GLY A 260 3.53 -18.43 -7.60
C GLY A 260 3.50 -18.33 -6.08
N GLY A 261 2.33 -18.50 -5.50
CA GLY A 261 2.09 -18.52 -4.06
C GLY A 261 1.13 -19.64 -3.67
N LEU A 262 1.38 -20.30 -2.53
CA LEU A 262 0.49 -21.26 -1.90
C LEU A 262 0.01 -20.68 -0.56
N HIS A 263 -1.29 -20.77 -0.34
CA HIS A 263 -1.97 -20.16 0.80
C HIS A 263 -2.84 -21.19 1.51
N ASN A 264 -2.80 -21.25 2.83
CA ASN A 264 -3.62 -22.19 3.59
C ASN A 264 -4.87 -21.51 4.14
N VAL A 265 -6.04 -21.94 3.66
CA VAL A 265 -7.35 -21.42 4.06
C VAL A 265 -7.89 -22.28 5.20
N ARG A 266 -8.01 -21.65 6.38
CA ARG A 266 -8.40 -22.34 7.62
C ARG A 266 -9.62 -21.69 8.26
N GLY A 267 -10.75 -22.39 8.23
CA GLY A 267 -11.96 -21.99 8.92
C GLY A 267 -11.90 -22.30 10.41
N ALA A 268 -12.53 -21.44 11.23
CA ALA A 268 -12.76 -21.70 12.64
C ALA A 268 -13.88 -22.76 12.81
N TYR A 269 -14.48 -22.83 14.00
CA TYR A 269 -15.52 -23.82 14.30
C TYR A 269 -16.82 -23.61 13.50
N TYR A 270 -17.63 -24.66 13.40
CA TYR A 270 -18.93 -24.61 12.74
C TYR A 270 -19.95 -23.75 13.49
N GLY A 271 -19.81 -23.60 14.81
CA GLY A 271 -20.61 -22.70 15.63
C GLY A 271 -19.77 -21.95 16.67
N ALA A 272 -20.37 -21.66 17.83
CA ALA A 272 -19.78 -20.77 18.84
C ALA A 272 -18.62 -21.39 19.64
N ASP A 273 -18.51 -22.73 19.65
CA ASP A 273 -17.54 -23.44 20.48
C ASP A 273 -16.91 -24.66 19.77
N GLU A 274 -15.85 -25.18 20.37
CA GLU A 274 -15.02 -26.26 19.81
C GLU A 274 -15.77 -27.58 19.61
N THR A 275 -16.87 -27.79 20.36
CA THR A 275 -17.65 -29.04 20.28
C THR A 275 -18.44 -29.15 18.99
N THR A 276 -18.65 -28.02 18.31
CA THR A 276 -19.35 -27.99 17.02
C THR A 276 -18.53 -28.60 15.89
N GLY A 277 -17.23 -28.85 16.08
CA GLY A 277 -16.31 -29.27 15.03
C GLY A 277 -15.89 -28.11 14.13
N HIS A 278 -15.15 -28.40 13.07
CA HIS A 278 -14.65 -27.40 12.12
C HIS A 278 -14.51 -28.02 10.72
N PRO A 279 -14.51 -27.21 9.64
CA PRO A 279 -14.17 -27.69 8.32
C PRO A 279 -12.70 -28.12 8.26
N SER A 280 -12.39 -29.02 7.33
CA SER A 280 -10.99 -29.35 7.03
C SER A 280 -10.28 -28.17 6.36
N ASP A 281 -9.02 -27.96 6.71
CA ASP A 281 -8.16 -26.96 6.07
C ASP A 281 -8.02 -27.26 4.56
N THR A 282 -8.00 -26.23 3.74
CA THR A 282 -7.82 -26.35 2.28
C THR A 282 -6.68 -25.45 1.80
N TRP A 283 -6.08 -25.80 0.67
CA TRP A 283 -5.01 -25.00 0.07
C TRP A 283 -5.54 -24.20 -1.13
N GLY A 284 -5.30 -22.90 -1.07
CA GLY A 284 -5.42 -21.99 -2.18
C GLY A 284 -4.07 -21.74 -2.85
N PHE A 285 -4.13 -21.13 -4.03
CA PHE A 285 -2.94 -20.71 -4.76
C PHE A 285 -3.16 -19.38 -5.48
N ALA A 286 -2.06 -18.71 -5.80
CA ALA A 286 -2.04 -17.55 -6.68
C ALA A 286 -0.90 -17.68 -7.70
N VAL A 287 -1.12 -17.18 -8.91
CA VAL A 287 -0.13 -17.08 -9.98
C VAL A 287 -0.15 -15.67 -10.55
N GLN A 288 1.03 -15.11 -10.80
CA GLN A 288 1.19 -13.77 -11.38
C GLN A 288 2.20 -13.79 -12.52
N GLY A 289 1.81 -13.20 -13.66
CA GLY A 289 2.72 -12.88 -14.75
C GLY A 289 2.86 -11.37 -14.90
N GLY A 290 4.09 -10.88 -15.00
CA GLY A 290 4.38 -9.45 -15.16
C GLY A 290 5.38 -9.18 -16.28
N LEU A 291 5.14 -8.13 -17.05
CA LEU A 291 6.06 -7.61 -18.07
C LEU A 291 6.17 -6.08 -17.94
N GLN A 292 7.40 -5.59 -17.91
CA GLN A 292 7.72 -4.18 -18.06
C GLN A 292 8.61 -3.99 -19.27
N LEU A 293 8.14 -3.23 -20.26
CA LEU A 293 8.95 -2.73 -21.37
C LEU A 293 9.59 -1.42 -20.93
N LYS A 294 10.90 -1.29 -21.15
CA LYS A 294 11.72 -0.15 -20.73
C LYS A 294 12.25 0.58 -21.96
N ASN A 295 12.46 1.90 -21.81
CA ASN A 295 13.07 2.75 -22.84
C ASN A 295 12.35 2.61 -24.18
N LEU A 296 11.01 2.73 -24.15
CA LEU A 296 10.19 2.63 -25.33
C LEU A 296 10.60 3.67 -26.40
N PRO A 297 10.39 3.38 -27.69
CA PRO A 297 10.75 4.32 -28.77
C PRO A 297 9.93 5.62 -28.74
N THR A 298 8.92 5.71 -27.88
CA THR A 298 8.08 6.89 -27.64
C THR A 298 8.79 8.01 -26.90
N GLY A 299 9.86 7.72 -26.15
CA GLY A 299 10.56 8.72 -25.33
C GLY A 299 11.63 8.11 -24.42
N ALA A 300 12.65 8.90 -24.10
CA ALA A 300 13.72 8.44 -23.21
C ALA A 300 13.18 8.21 -21.78
N GLY A 301 13.36 7.00 -21.26
CA GLY A 301 12.85 6.61 -19.93
C GLY A 301 11.37 6.21 -19.92
N ASP A 302 10.69 6.22 -21.07
CA ASP A 302 9.31 5.75 -21.17
C ASP A 302 9.23 4.27 -20.87
N LYS A 303 8.16 3.89 -20.17
CA LYS A 303 7.93 2.50 -19.78
C LYS A 303 6.45 2.13 -19.84
N LEU A 304 6.21 0.86 -20.12
CA LEU A 304 4.90 0.21 -20.05
C LEU A 304 5.04 -0.99 -19.13
N SER A 305 4.25 -1.06 -18.07
CA SER A 305 4.20 -2.22 -17.17
C SER A 305 2.80 -2.82 -17.18
N ILE A 306 2.73 -4.15 -17.16
CA ILE A 306 1.49 -4.91 -17.04
C ILE A 306 1.70 -6.11 -16.12
N SER A 307 0.72 -6.40 -15.29
CA SER A 307 0.62 -7.60 -14.48
C SER A 307 -0.75 -8.23 -14.67
N ALA A 308 -0.80 -9.56 -14.68
CA ALA A 308 -2.02 -10.33 -14.61
C ALA A 308 -1.89 -11.36 -13.48
N ILE A 309 -2.93 -11.49 -12.65
CA ILE A 309 -2.94 -12.34 -11.48
C ILE A 309 -4.22 -13.16 -11.45
N TYR A 310 -4.11 -14.44 -11.12
CA TYR A 310 -5.23 -15.33 -10.83
C TYR A 310 -5.01 -15.98 -9.47
N SER A 311 -6.08 -16.15 -8.70
CA SER A 311 -6.07 -16.86 -7.43
C SER A 311 -7.32 -17.71 -7.24
N ASP A 312 -7.18 -18.80 -6.50
CA ASP A 312 -8.26 -19.66 -6.03
C ASP A 312 -8.04 -19.94 -4.53
N GLY A 313 -8.78 -19.24 -3.68
CA GLY A 313 -8.65 -19.27 -2.22
C GLY A 313 -7.44 -18.49 -1.69
N ALA A 314 -6.95 -17.51 -2.45
CA ALA A 314 -5.85 -16.62 -2.03
C ALA A 314 -6.04 -15.17 -2.53
N PRO A 315 -7.24 -14.58 -2.39
CA PRO A 315 -7.64 -13.33 -3.05
C PRO A 315 -6.78 -12.10 -2.72
N LYS A 316 -6.13 -12.09 -1.55
CA LYS A 316 -5.20 -11.02 -1.15
C LYS A 316 -4.00 -10.88 -2.08
N TYR A 317 -3.62 -11.96 -2.76
CA TYR A 317 -2.59 -11.89 -3.79
C TYR A 317 -3.01 -11.04 -5.01
N VAL A 318 -4.30 -10.80 -5.20
CA VAL A 318 -4.86 -10.08 -6.36
C VAL A 318 -5.25 -8.64 -6.01
N ILE A 319 -5.96 -8.42 -4.89
CA ILE A 319 -6.47 -7.09 -4.49
C ILE A 319 -5.40 -6.25 -3.76
N GLY A 320 -4.24 -6.83 -3.50
CA GLY A 320 -3.15 -6.20 -2.76
C GLY A 320 -3.29 -6.46 -1.27
N GLY A 321 -2.17 -6.77 -0.61
CA GLY A 321 -2.19 -7.18 0.79
C GLY A 321 -2.36 -6.02 1.77
N THR A 322 -2.16 -4.78 1.31
CA THR A 322 -2.36 -3.54 2.06
C THR A 322 -3.78 -2.96 1.91
N THR A 323 -4.57 -3.45 0.95
CA THR A 323 -5.96 -3.01 0.70
C THR A 323 -6.92 -3.64 1.72
N GLY A 324 -7.98 -2.92 2.10
CA GLY A 324 -9.09 -3.49 2.88
C GLY A 324 -9.85 -4.61 2.14
N ASN A 325 -10.78 -5.26 2.84
CA ASN A 325 -11.61 -6.34 2.28
C ASN A 325 -13.07 -5.92 2.03
N SER A 326 -13.41 -4.67 2.34
CA SER A 326 -14.77 -4.16 2.35
C SER A 326 -14.92 -3.06 1.32
N PHE A 327 -15.77 -3.28 0.33
CA PHE A 327 -16.07 -2.35 -0.74
C PHE A 327 -17.55 -2.00 -0.68
N SER A 328 -17.90 -0.74 -0.43
CA SER A 328 -19.26 -0.23 -0.42
C SER A 328 -19.28 1.23 -0.85
N ALA A 329 -20.20 1.56 -1.74
CA ALA A 329 -20.39 2.93 -2.22
C ALA A 329 -21.88 3.23 -2.40
N PHE A 330 -22.26 4.46 -2.14
CA PHE A 330 -23.61 4.98 -2.32
C PHE A 330 -23.61 6.14 -3.32
N GLY A 331 -24.62 6.19 -4.17
CA GLY A 331 -24.71 7.18 -5.24
C GLY A 331 -26.13 7.61 -5.55
N GLY A 332 -26.27 8.42 -6.60
CA GLY A 332 -27.58 8.86 -7.09
C GLY A 332 -28.20 7.87 -8.09
N GLY A 333 -29.27 8.31 -8.76
CA GLY A 333 -29.81 7.58 -9.92
C GLY A 333 -30.55 6.29 -9.60
N ALA A 334 -31.09 6.16 -8.38
CA ALA A 334 -32.02 5.08 -8.05
C ALA A 334 -33.35 5.24 -8.81
N ASP A 335 -34.03 4.14 -9.08
CA ASP A 335 -35.34 4.14 -9.73
C ASP A 335 -36.42 4.64 -8.77
N ALA A 336 -37.59 4.99 -9.31
CA ALA A 336 -38.73 5.42 -8.50
C ALA A 336 -39.10 4.35 -7.46
N GLY A 337 -39.27 4.77 -6.21
CA GLY A 337 -39.56 3.87 -5.08
C GLY A 337 -38.34 3.45 -4.25
N TYR A 338 -37.13 3.84 -4.68
CA TYR A 338 -35.90 3.72 -3.89
C TYR A 338 -35.46 5.08 -3.37
N TYR A 339 -34.90 5.09 -2.16
CA TYR A 339 -34.27 6.28 -1.58
C TYR A 339 -32.92 6.56 -2.25
N GLN A 340 -32.10 5.52 -2.44
CA GLN A 340 -30.76 5.66 -2.98
C GLN A 340 -30.25 4.36 -3.63
N SER A 341 -29.28 4.49 -4.54
CA SER A 341 -28.55 3.36 -5.10
C SER A 341 -27.25 3.10 -4.34
N PHE A 342 -26.81 1.85 -4.34
CA PHE A 342 -25.54 1.44 -3.76
C PHE A 342 -25.00 0.20 -4.46
N ALA A 343 -23.70 -0.02 -4.32
CA ALA A 343 -23.05 -1.29 -4.59
C ALA A 343 -22.24 -1.71 -3.37
N ASN A 344 -22.17 -3.00 -3.13
CA ASN A 344 -21.37 -3.58 -2.07
C ASN A 344 -20.68 -4.86 -2.55
N GLY A 345 -19.46 -5.10 -2.08
CA GLY A 345 -18.67 -6.29 -2.31
C GLY A 345 -17.75 -6.52 -1.13
N ILE A 346 -17.66 -7.76 -0.67
CA ILE A 346 -16.74 -8.17 0.38
C ILE A 346 -15.77 -9.20 -0.20
N LEU A 347 -14.49 -9.08 0.13
CA LEU A 347 -13.45 -10.04 -0.23
C LEU A 347 -13.31 -11.07 0.91
N LEU A 348 -13.39 -12.35 0.59
CA LEU A 348 -13.27 -13.46 1.54
C LEU A 348 -12.28 -14.50 1.01
N ASP A 349 -11.50 -15.13 1.88
CA ASP A 349 -10.65 -16.27 1.47
C ASP A 349 -11.53 -17.49 1.13
N GLY A 350 -12.62 -17.64 1.88
CA GLY A 350 -13.63 -18.65 1.63
C GLY A 350 -14.87 -18.50 2.49
N VAL A 351 -15.84 -19.35 2.19
CA VAL A 351 -17.18 -19.40 2.77
C VAL A 351 -17.48 -20.84 3.19
N TYR A 352 -18.05 -21.06 4.37
CA TYR A 352 -18.50 -22.39 4.77
C TYR A 352 -19.78 -22.33 5.61
N SER A 353 -20.40 -23.50 5.81
CA SER A 353 -21.57 -23.70 6.67
C SER A 353 -21.33 -24.91 7.60
N PRO A 354 -22.17 -25.16 8.62
CA PRO A 354 -21.98 -26.28 9.54
C PRO A 354 -21.94 -27.62 8.83
N GLY A 355 -20.94 -28.42 9.18
CA GLY A 355 -20.73 -29.73 8.55
C GLY A 355 -20.30 -29.67 7.08
N GLY A 356 -20.10 -28.47 6.51
CA GLY A 356 -19.68 -28.26 5.13
C GLY A 356 -18.18 -28.02 4.98
N SER A 357 -17.69 -28.14 3.75
CA SER A 357 -16.32 -27.75 3.38
C SER A 357 -16.17 -26.25 3.18
N ILE A 358 -14.93 -25.76 3.15
CA ILE A 358 -14.61 -24.38 2.76
C ILE A 358 -14.74 -24.26 1.24
N GLU A 359 -15.66 -23.41 0.80
CA GLU A 359 -15.81 -22.95 -0.57
C GLU A 359 -14.86 -21.77 -0.81
N LYS A 360 -13.89 -21.95 -1.72
CA LYS A 360 -12.84 -20.96 -1.99
C LYS A 360 -13.35 -19.87 -2.93
N THR A 361 -12.91 -18.64 -2.68
CA THR A 361 -13.16 -17.50 -3.57
C THR A 361 -12.15 -17.46 -4.70
N LYS A 362 -12.61 -17.27 -5.93
CA LYS A 362 -11.73 -17.08 -7.09
C LYS A 362 -11.64 -15.60 -7.42
N VAL A 363 -10.43 -15.13 -7.71
CA VAL A 363 -10.22 -13.74 -8.09
C VAL A 363 -9.19 -13.68 -9.19
N TRP A 364 -9.46 -12.88 -10.22
CA TRP A 364 -8.47 -12.53 -11.22
C TRP A 364 -8.43 -11.04 -11.46
N ALA A 365 -7.27 -10.56 -11.89
CA ALA A 365 -7.11 -9.16 -12.24
C ALA A 365 -6.05 -8.95 -13.30
N VAL A 366 -6.17 -7.81 -13.97
CA VAL A 366 -5.13 -7.23 -14.82
C VAL A 366 -4.91 -5.79 -14.34
N GLN A 367 -3.66 -5.41 -14.21
CA GLN A 367 -3.24 -4.05 -13.88
C GLN A 367 -2.14 -3.62 -14.84
N GLY A 368 -2.13 -2.36 -15.23
CA GLY A 368 -1.04 -1.82 -16.03
C GLY A 368 -0.98 -0.31 -16.06
N GLY A 369 0.10 0.18 -16.64
CA GLY A 369 0.29 1.61 -16.83
C GLY A 369 1.40 1.93 -17.82
N TYR A 370 1.22 3.06 -18.48
CA TYR A 370 2.20 3.67 -19.37
C TYR A 370 2.69 5.00 -18.79
N GLU A 371 3.98 5.24 -18.87
CA GLU A 371 4.65 6.44 -18.38
C GLU A 371 5.41 7.10 -19.52
N HIS A 372 5.12 8.38 -19.74
CA HIS A 372 5.76 9.21 -20.75
C HIS A 372 6.53 10.36 -20.11
N ASN A 373 7.78 10.53 -20.52
CA ASN A 373 8.68 11.57 -20.06
C ASN A 373 8.78 12.66 -21.12
N TRP A 374 8.02 13.73 -20.94
CA TRP A 374 8.02 14.89 -21.83
C TRP A 374 9.36 15.64 -21.79
N SER A 375 9.97 15.72 -20.60
CA SER A 375 11.31 16.26 -20.37
C SER A 375 11.95 15.57 -19.17
N ARG A 376 13.13 16.04 -18.73
CA ARG A 376 13.75 15.55 -17.48
C ARG A 376 12.95 15.93 -16.23
N GLU A 377 12.17 16.99 -16.34
CA GLU A 377 11.40 17.58 -15.24
C GLU A 377 9.92 17.19 -15.30
N TRP A 378 9.37 16.88 -16.48
CA TRP A 378 7.95 16.63 -16.68
C TRP A 378 7.66 15.20 -17.12
N GLN A 379 6.71 14.57 -16.43
CA GLN A 379 6.29 13.21 -16.67
C GLN A 379 4.76 13.09 -16.53
N SER A 380 4.13 12.31 -17.39
CA SER A 380 2.74 11.90 -17.24
C SER A 380 2.62 10.38 -17.27
N SER A 381 1.62 9.85 -16.59
CA SER A 381 1.29 8.43 -16.63
C SER A 381 -0.21 8.23 -16.76
N LEU A 382 -0.59 7.20 -17.53
CA LEU A 382 -1.95 6.66 -17.63
C LEU A 382 -1.91 5.23 -17.10
N PHE A 383 -2.80 4.87 -16.21
CA PHE A 383 -2.82 3.57 -15.57
C PHE A 383 -4.24 3.09 -15.32
N GLY A 384 -4.39 1.79 -15.10
CA GLY A 384 -5.69 1.21 -14.82
C GLY A 384 -5.59 -0.23 -14.33
N ALA A 385 -6.72 -0.71 -13.83
CA ALA A 385 -6.88 -2.07 -13.34
C ALA A 385 -8.31 -2.56 -13.58
N TYR A 386 -8.45 -3.88 -13.67
CA TYR A 386 -9.73 -4.57 -13.63
C TYR A 386 -9.58 -5.78 -12.72
N VAL A 387 -10.51 -5.94 -11.78
CA VAL A 387 -10.56 -7.03 -10.81
C VAL A 387 -11.95 -7.65 -10.88
N HIS A 388 -12.01 -8.98 -10.90
CA HIS A 388 -13.24 -9.75 -10.81
C HIS A 388 -13.14 -10.73 -9.64
N VAL A 389 -14.14 -10.71 -8.78
CA VAL A 389 -14.30 -11.61 -7.63
C VAL A 389 -15.49 -12.53 -7.89
N ASP A 390 -15.24 -13.83 -7.83
CA ASP A 390 -16.18 -14.91 -8.13
C ASP A 390 -16.34 -15.83 -6.92
N TYR A 391 -17.60 -16.00 -6.51
CA TYR A 391 -18.06 -16.95 -5.52
C TYR A 391 -18.83 -18.07 -6.21
N ASN A 392 -18.40 -19.31 -5.98
CA ASN A 392 -19.09 -20.46 -6.54
C ASN A 392 -20.55 -20.58 -6.05
N ASP A 393 -21.36 -21.40 -6.73
CA ASP A 393 -22.79 -21.55 -6.43
C ASP A 393 -23.09 -21.87 -4.96
N ASN A 394 -22.26 -22.69 -4.32
CA ASN A 394 -22.39 -23.07 -2.91
C ASN A 394 -22.12 -21.87 -1.98
N ALA A 395 -21.01 -21.17 -2.17
CA ALA A 395 -20.65 -19.98 -1.42
C ALA A 395 -21.73 -18.90 -1.58
N SER A 396 -22.19 -18.69 -2.81
CA SER A 396 -23.24 -17.74 -3.14
C SER A 396 -24.59 -18.10 -2.50
N ALA A 397 -24.94 -19.39 -2.45
CA ALA A 397 -26.12 -19.86 -1.72
C ALA A 397 -26.01 -19.64 -0.20
N ILE A 398 -24.83 -19.89 0.39
CA ILE A 398 -24.58 -19.67 1.82
C ILE A 398 -24.70 -18.18 2.17
N LEU A 399 -24.06 -17.30 1.39
CA LEU A 399 -24.10 -15.85 1.60
C LEU A 399 -25.52 -15.29 1.44
N ARG A 400 -26.26 -15.71 0.40
CA ARG A 400 -27.69 -15.37 0.23
C ARG A 400 -28.54 -15.83 1.40
N GLY A 401 -28.35 -17.08 1.86
CA GLY A 401 -29.09 -17.64 2.98
C GLY A 401 -28.80 -16.97 4.33
N SER A 402 -27.72 -16.18 4.39
CA SER A 402 -27.26 -15.49 5.61
C SER A 402 -27.70 -14.02 5.68
N LEU A 403 -28.49 -13.55 4.70
CA LEU A 403 -29.09 -12.22 4.73
C LEU A 403 -30.20 -12.14 5.79
N PRO A 404 -30.46 -10.96 6.40
CA PRO A 404 -31.55 -10.82 7.35
C PRO A 404 -32.91 -11.17 6.73
N ALA A 405 -33.78 -11.80 7.51
CA ALA A 405 -35.11 -12.20 7.04
C ALA A 405 -35.93 -10.97 6.59
N GLY A 406 -36.52 -11.04 5.39
CA GLY A 406 -37.31 -9.95 4.82
C GLY A 406 -36.49 -8.75 4.33
N PHE A 407 -35.16 -8.86 4.29
CA PHE A 407 -34.26 -7.78 3.89
C PHE A 407 -34.27 -7.51 2.38
N LEU A 408 -34.28 -8.56 1.55
CA LEU A 408 -34.40 -8.42 0.10
C LEU A 408 -35.85 -8.10 -0.29
N LEU A 409 -36.04 -7.07 -1.12
CA LEU A 409 -37.34 -6.73 -1.67
C LEU A 409 -37.80 -7.82 -2.65
N ALA A 410 -39.11 -8.03 -2.75
CA ALA A 410 -39.68 -9.00 -3.68
C ALA A 410 -39.20 -8.75 -5.13
N GLY A 411 -38.72 -9.81 -5.79
CA GLY A 411 -38.15 -9.74 -7.14
C GLY A 411 -36.67 -9.34 -7.20
N SER A 412 -36.01 -9.13 -6.07
CA SER A 412 -34.57 -8.83 -6.00
C SER A 412 -33.73 -10.10 -5.94
N THR A 413 -32.52 -10.04 -6.49
CA THR A 413 -31.54 -11.13 -6.45
C THR A 413 -30.24 -10.60 -5.84
N TYR A 414 -29.72 -11.31 -4.85
CA TYR A 414 -28.39 -11.04 -4.31
C TYR A 414 -27.36 -11.99 -4.93
N ASP A 415 -26.40 -11.40 -5.62
CA ASP A 415 -25.23 -12.04 -6.15
C ASP A 415 -24.00 -11.40 -5.48
N PRO A 416 -23.21 -12.17 -4.71
CA PRO A 416 -22.05 -11.63 -3.98
C PRO A 416 -20.85 -11.34 -4.90
N ASP A 417 -20.90 -11.75 -6.16
CA ASP A 417 -19.87 -11.43 -7.14
C ASP A 417 -19.84 -9.92 -7.40
N PHE A 418 -18.65 -9.40 -7.68
CA PHE A 418 -18.46 -7.99 -7.99
C PHE A 418 -17.21 -7.75 -8.82
N ASN A 419 -17.22 -6.64 -9.56
CA ASN A 419 -16.04 -6.16 -10.25
C ASN A 419 -15.60 -4.82 -9.67
N ILE A 420 -14.31 -4.56 -9.74
CA ILE A 420 -13.75 -3.23 -9.54
C ILE A 420 -12.88 -2.92 -10.75
N TRP A 421 -13.16 -1.81 -11.43
CA TRP A 421 -12.25 -1.30 -12.45
C TRP A 421 -11.87 0.13 -12.17
N GLN A 422 -10.65 0.46 -12.58
CA GLN A 422 -9.99 1.70 -12.26
C GLN A 422 -9.28 2.24 -13.49
N ILE A 423 -9.35 3.55 -13.67
CA ILE A 423 -8.54 4.27 -14.64
C ILE A 423 -8.09 5.60 -14.04
N GLY A 424 -6.82 5.92 -14.18
CA GLY A 424 -6.25 7.13 -13.60
C GLY A 424 -5.13 7.69 -14.42
N THR A 425 -4.87 8.98 -14.19
CA THR A 425 -3.77 9.71 -14.79
C THR A 425 -3.04 10.51 -13.73
N ARG A 426 -1.72 10.59 -13.84
CA ARG A 426 -0.89 11.44 -13.00
C ARG A 426 0.03 12.29 -13.85
N THR A 427 0.22 13.55 -13.46
CA THR A 427 1.24 14.44 -14.02
C THR A 427 2.16 14.89 -12.90
N ALA A 428 3.47 14.84 -13.15
CA ALA A 428 4.51 15.16 -12.19
C ALA A 428 5.51 16.16 -12.76
N TRP A 429 5.94 17.07 -11.89
CA TRP A 429 6.95 18.09 -12.16
C TRP A 429 8.06 18.02 -11.11
N THR A 430 9.29 17.82 -11.57
CA THR A 430 10.50 17.72 -10.75
C THR A 430 11.45 18.86 -11.11
N PRO A 431 11.25 20.09 -10.61
CA PRO A 431 12.05 21.26 -11.00
C PRO A 431 13.52 21.16 -10.61
N VAL A 432 13.79 20.47 -9.51
CA VAL A 432 15.14 20.23 -9.01
C VAL A 432 15.23 18.80 -8.51
N LYS A 433 16.44 18.24 -8.54
CA LYS A 433 16.68 16.87 -8.12
C LYS A 433 16.14 16.62 -6.70
N GLY A 434 15.29 15.60 -6.59
CA GLY A 434 14.73 15.15 -5.33
C GLY A 434 13.46 15.88 -4.88
N LEU A 435 13.01 16.94 -5.56
CA LEU A 435 11.74 17.62 -5.25
C LEU A 435 10.73 17.40 -6.38
N THR A 436 9.63 16.70 -6.10
CA THR A 436 8.57 16.42 -7.07
C THR A 436 7.23 16.93 -6.57
N PHE A 437 6.53 17.68 -7.42
CA PHE A 437 5.11 18.01 -7.31
C PHE A 437 4.34 17.10 -8.26
N SER A 438 3.16 16.62 -7.85
CA SER A 438 2.33 15.81 -8.75
C SER A 438 0.86 15.92 -8.42
N GLY A 439 0.03 15.83 -9.45
CA GLY A 439 -1.41 15.71 -9.34
C GLY A 439 -1.88 14.43 -10.03
N GLU A 440 -2.82 13.75 -9.41
CA GLU A 440 -3.44 12.52 -9.90
C GLU A 440 -4.96 12.62 -9.85
N LEU A 441 -5.62 12.05 -10.86
CA LEU A 441 -7.05 11.81 -10.91
C LEU A 441 -7.27 10.31 -11.12
N LEU A 442 -8.18 9.73 -10.34
CA LEU A 442 -8.54 8.33 -10.39
C LEU A 442 -10.06 8.19 -10.43
N TYR A 443 -10.56 7.50 -11.44
CA TYR A 443 -11.94 7.01 -11.49
C TYR A 443 -11.94 5.53 -11.12
N THR A 444 -12.85 5.14 -10.23
CA THR A 444 -13.03 3.76 -9.77
C THR A 444 -14.50 3.41 -9.84
N THR A 445 -14.84 2.22 -10.30
CA THR A 445 -16.20 1.69 -10.16
C THR A 445 -16.23 0.48 -9.25
N LEU A 446 -17.37 0.29 -8.61
CA LEU A 446 -17.75 -0.96 -7.97
C LEU A 446 -19.01 -1.44 -8.69
N ASP A 447 -18.86 -2.50 -9.49
CA ASP A 447 -19.95 -3.08 -10.27
C ASP A 447 -20.54 -4.25 -9.50
N THR A 448 -21.87 -4.29 -9.38
CA THR A 448 -22.58 -5.34 -8.65
C THR A 448 -23.37 -6.22 -9.59
N TYR A 449 -23.38 -7.53 -9.32
CA TYR A 449 -24.23 -8.47 -10.05
C TYR A 449 -25.62 -8.61 -9.42
N SER A 450 -25.84 -8.00 -8.25
CA SER A 450 -27.13 -7.98 -7.58
C SER A 450 -28.14 -7.10 -8.32
N THR A 451 -29.42 -7.48 -8.29
CA THR A 451 -30.52 -6.76 -8.95
C THR A 451 -31.67 -6.50 -7.99
N GLY A 452 -32.45 -5.46 -8.26
CA GLY A 452 -33.52 -5.01 -7.37
C GLY A 452 -32.97 -4.21 -6.20
N GLY A 453 -33.39 -4.52 -4.97
CA GLY A 453 -32.89 -3.82 -3.80
C GLY A 453 -33.28 -4.44 -2.47
N VAL A 454 -32.95 -3.72 -1.41
CA VAL A 454 -33.13 -4.12 -0.01
C VAL A 454 -33.92 -3.07 0.74
N VAL A 455 -34.62 -3.50 1.79
CA VAL A 455 -35.24 -2.59 2.76
C VAL A 455 -34.28 -2.34 3.91
N ALA A 456 -34.14 -1.09 4.31
CA ALA A 456 -33.31 -0.68 5.44
C ALA A 456 -34.15 0.05 6.49
N ALA A 457 -33.97 -0.30 7.76
CA ALA A 457 -34.43 0.55 8.85
C ALA A 457 -33.55 1.81 8.94
N ALA A 458 -33.98 2.77 9.75
CA ALA A 458 -33.20 3.99 9.95
C ALA A 458 -31.83 3.62 10.53
N LYS A 459 -30.78 4.18 9.92
CA LYS A 459 -29.36 3.98 10.27
C LYS A 459 -28.74 2.64 9.86
N ASP A 460 -29.49 1.71 9.27
CA ASP A 460 -28.92 0.45 8.78
C ASP A 460 -27.94 0.69 7.63
N ALA A 461 -28.29 1.52 6.66
CA ALA A 461 -27.43 1.85 5.52
C ALA A 461 -26.27 2.83 5.87
N GLY A 462 -26.09 3.15 7.15
CA GLY A 462 -25.13 4.11 7.67
C GLY A 462 -25.78 5.10 8.64
N THR A 463 -24.99 5.64 9.58
CA THR A 463 -25.46 6.42 10.75
C THR A 463 -26.49 7.51 10.45
N TYR A 464 -26.42 8.13 9.27
CA TYR A 464 -27.27 9.25 8.85
C TYR A 464 -28.20 8.91 7.68
N LYS A 465 -28.24 7.65 7.25
CA LYS A 465 -29.11 7.18 6.18
C LYS A 465 -30.53 6.92 6.74
N PRO A 466 -31.59 7.42 6.08
CA PRO A 466 -32.96 7.20 6.53
C PRO A 466 -33.41 5.77 6.27
N ALA A 467 -34.52 5.39 6.90
CA ALA A 467 -35.24 4.18 6.55
C ALA A 467 -35.78 4.29 5.12
N GLY A 468 -35.80 3.18 4.39
CA GLY A 468 -36.33 3.12 3.04
C GLY A 468 -35.76 1.98 2.22
N ASN A 469 -36.12 1.95 0.93
CA ASN A 469 -35.62 0.98 -0.02
C ASN A 469 -34.32 1.48 -0.64
N TYR A 470 -33.31 0.62 -0.73
CA TYR A 470 -32.02 0.91 -1.35
C TYR A 470 -31.81 -0.02 -2.52
N GLN A 471 -31.40 0.51 -3.67
CA GLN A 471 -31.28 -0.23 -4.91
C GLN A 471 -29.85 -0.69 -5.15
N PHE A 472 -29.68 -1.94 -5.58
CA PHE A 472 -28.40 -2.37 -6.15
C PHE A 472 -28.19 -1.70 -7.51
N LYS A 473 -27.11 -0.93 -7.65
CA LYS A 473 -26.59 -0.42 -8.93
C LYS A 473 -25.09 -0.19 -8.81
N ASP A 474 -24.39 -0.28 -9.93
CA ASP A 474 -22.98 0.07 -10.05
C ASP A 474 -22.70 1.49 -9.55
N GLN A 475 -21.54 1.68 -8.92
CA GLN A 475 -21.17 2.94 -8.29
C GLN A 475 -19.84 3.44 -8.82
N GLY A 476 -19.86 4.62 -9.45
CA GLY A 476 -18.67 5.31 -9.92
C GLY A 476 -18.18 6.36 -8.91
N MET A 477 -16.87 6.41 -8.69
CA MET A 477 -16.21 7.28 -7.73
C MET A 477 -15.05 8.02 -8.39
N PHE A 478 -15.02 9.35 -8.27
CA PHE A 478 -13.86 10.16 -8.62
C PHE A 478 -13.08 10.52 -7.36
N SER A 479 -11.76 10.33 -7.41
CA SER A 479 -10.84 10.78 -6.36
C SER A 479 -9.64 11.48 -6.99
N GLY A 480 -9.10 12.48 -6.29
CA GLY A 480 -7.91 13.22 -6.73
C GLY A 480 -6.86 13.29 -5.64
N GLN A 481 -5.58 13.30 -6.02
CA GLN A 481 -4.49 13.46 -5.06
C GLN A 481 -3.42 14.42 -5.57
N LEU A 482 -3.12 15.44 -4.76
CA LEU A 482 -1.95 16.28 -4.89
C LEU A 482 -0.86 15.79 -3.95
N ARG A 483 0.37 15.68 -4.45
CA ARG A 483 1.54 15.24 -3.68
C ARG A 483 2.71 16.17 -3.91
N VAL A 484 3.37 16.54 -2.81
CA VAL A 484 4.71 17.12 -2.82
C VAL A 484 5.64 16.19 -2.08
N ARG A 485 6.73 15.76 -2.71
CA ARG A 485 7.72 14.89 -2.08
C ARG A 485 9.12 15.43 -2.27
N ARG A 486 9.86 15.52 -1.16
CA ARG A 486 11.30 15.77 -1.14
C ARG A 486 12.04 14.52 -0.67
N THR A 487 12.90 13.97 -1.53
CA THR A 487 13.73 12.79 -1.27
C THR A 487 15.18 13.23 -1.05
N TRP A 488 15.90 12.55 -0.15
CA TRP A 488 17.33 12.79 0.10
C TRP A 488 18.15 11.50 0.14
#